data_AF-A0AAW0YP30-F1
#
_entry.id   AF-A0AAW0YP30-F1
#
_cell.length_a   1.000
_cell.length_b   1.000
_cell.length_c   1.000
_cell.angle_alpha   90.00
_cell.angle_beta   90.00
_cell.angle_gamma   90.00
#
_symmetry.space_group_name_H-M   'P 1'
#
loop_
_entity.id
_entity.type
_entity.pdbx_description
1 polymer ?
#
loop_
_entity_poly.entity_id
_entity_poly.type
_entity_poly.pdbx_seq_one_letter_code
_entity_poly.pdbx_strand_id
1 'polypeptide(L)'
;MPPLPLRIAIPLGITLLVFMFFGHASYNDKYEINQHIGRLGVGKLLPASHKAKPKLYIPEAEYPETEWINGVAGFNYFHNLYLTNGTFLIVTSNPDALPPGGISAILSGLSDPDDKYHNHHAALEDRLMVVTPEEAKERRLLRKAAVRKTGISMFFNDIKEGTQSSFLNHYFHCEMFLGAWRVVTSAGETELPTRIMYRAEGPHWRDKARITTWFQQAVLPETRVEDTSIFEDREKSQMTFLFDKIAIADRWAAHRIGQDVKYWNKANADLPLLEVPTTWMDPLRNQIKRLVMAEGCKVEREDPKVPVVVYINRQLTGRRLVDHDAKDLMNEMIKLDREGVIEFHNAQMETLHRTDQFCLALKADIMMGVHGNGLSHQLWMKPGSAVIEIMAMTGFARDYAILSEMMGHEYHAVHYNETFTPDKWRRPDGWAIGQGEDFHSSRITVDGKWIAELIRGMAKARIGVVEPSLPSY
;
A
#
# COMPACT_ATOMS: atom_id res chain seq x y z
N MET A 1 -50.36 -65.24 15.49
CA MET A 1 -50.05 -63.87 15.00
C MET A 1 -50.24 -62.91 16.16
N PRO A 2 -49.42 -61.86 16.30
CA PRO A 2 -47.96 -61.87 16.60
C PRO A 2 -47.73 -62.33 18.09
N PRO A 3 -46.69 -62.00 18.92
CA PRO A 3 -46.01 -60.70 19.15
C PRO A 3 -44.44 -60.79 19.25
N LEU A 4 -43.82 -59.77 19.88
CA LEU A 4 -42.39 -59.52 20.21
C LEU A 4 -41.68 -60.64 21.01
N PRO A 5 -40.31 -60.70 21.13
CA PRO A 5 -39.38 -59.62 21.56
C PRO A 5 -38.13 -59.46 20.62
N LEU A 6 -36.93 -58.90 20.94
CA LEU A 6 -36.22 -58.49 22.18
C LEU A 6 -35.17 -57.37 21.89
N ARG A 7 -34.39 -56.92 22.90
CA ARG A 7 -33.22 -56.00 22.80
C ARG A 7 -31.90 -56.69 23.17
N ILE A 8 -30.77 -56.26 22.58
CA ILE A 8 -29.40 -56.35 23.16
C ILE A 8 -28.66 -55.03 22.86
N ALA A 9 -27.75 -54.59 23.73
CA ALA A 9 -26.88 -53.43 23.53
C ALA A 9 -25.46 -53.69 24.09
N ILE A 10 -24.43 -53.19 23.40
CA ILE A 10 -23.01 -53.16 23.86
C ILE A 10 -22.41 -51.80 23.42
N PRO A 11 -21.56 -51.12 24.24
CA PRO A 11 -21.15 -49.73 23.98
C PRO A 11 -19.65 -49.52 23.68
N LEU A 12 -19.32 -48.24 23.43
CA LEU A 12 -17.98 -47.59 23.51
C LEU A 12 -16.93 -47.90 22.43
N GLY A 13 -16.20 -46.83 22.05
CA GLY A 13 -15.11 -46.87 21.07
C GLY A 13 -14.65 -45.47 20.63
N ILE A 14 -14.23 -44.62 21.57
CA ILE A 14 -13.74 -43.26 21.25
C ILE A 14 -12.28 -43.32 20.81
N THR A 15 -12.00 -42.98 19.56
CA THR A 15 -10.63 -42.87 19.03
C THR A 15 -10.04 -41.49 19.37
N LEU A 16 -9.26 -41.42 20.45
CA LEU A 16 -8.61 -40.18 20.91
C LEU A 16 -7.08 -40.28 20.67
N LEU A 17 -6.64 -39.72 19.55
CA LEU A 17 -5.29 -39.92 19.01
C LEU A 17 -4.31 -38.85 19.54
N VAL A 18 -3.72 -39.11 20.71
CA VAL A 18 -2.76 -38.22 21.37
C VAL A 18 -1.33 -38.50 20.87
N PHE A 19 -0.74 -37.56 20.13
CA PHE A 19 0.70 -37.59 19.82
C PHE A 19 1.50 -36.88 20.92
N MET A 20 2.09 -37.65 21.84
CA MET A 20 3.21 -37.18 22.66
C MET A 20 4.54 -37.47 21.94
N PHE A 21 5.33 -36.44 21.68
CA PHE A 21 6.74 -36.60 21.33
C PHE A 21 7.60 -36.46 22.58
N PHE A 22 8.17 -37.57 23.06
CA PHE A 22 9.36 -37.55 23.90
C PHE A 22 10.56 -37.98 23.05
N GLY A 23 11.60 -37.14 23.03
CA GLY A 23 12.84 -37.47 22.36
C GLY A 23 13.64 -38.51 23.13
N HIS A 24 14.27 -39.43 22.40
CA HIS A 24 15.44 -40.19 22.86
C HIS A 24 16.48 -40.17 21.74
N ALA A 25 17.68 -39.73 22.08
CA ALA A 25 18.84 -39.84 21.20
C ALA A 25 19.86 -40.77 21.88
N SER A 26 20.34 -41.79 21.16
CA SER A 26 21.77 -42.13 21.22
C SER A 26 22.20 -43.12 20.13
N TYR A 27 23.43 -42.87 19.64
CA TYR A 27 24.41 -43.83 19.13
C TYR A 27 24.23 -44.58 17.78
N ASN A 28 25.13 -44.18 16.86
CA ASN A 28 25.80 -44.97 15.81
C ASN A 28 24.97 -45.66 14.70
N ASP A 29 25.49 -45.85 13.49
CA ASP A 29 26.91 -45.90 13.08
C ASP A 29 27.17 -45.33 11.67
N LYS A 30 28.38 -44.78 11.47
CA LYS A 30 29.13 -44.55 10.20
C LYS A 30 28.39 -44.12 8.91
N TYR A 31 28.78 -42.96 8.37
CA TYR A 31 29.43 -42.86 7.06
C TYR A 31 30.40 -41.64 7.02
N GLU A 32 31.24 -41.55 5.99
CA GLU A 32 32.56 -40.89 6.08
C GLU A 32 32.56 -39.37 5.81
N ILE A 33 33.48 -38.66 6.49
CA ILE A 33 33.76 -37.23 6.26
C ILE A 33 34.98 -37.11 5.34
N ASN A 34 34.77 -36.67 4.10
CA ASN A 34 35.87 -36.36 3.18
C ASN A 34 36.62 -35.09 3.62
N GLN A 35 37.84 -35.26 4.15
CA GLN A 35 38.72 -34.16 4.52
C GLN A 35 39.53 -33.66 3.31
N HIS A 36 39.19 -32.49 2.80
CA HIS A 36 40.08 -31.71 1.94
C HIS A 36 40.28 -30.29 2.49
N ILE A 37 41.21 -30.15 3.45
CA ILE A 37 41.81 -28.88 3.83
C ILE A 37 43.18 -28.80 3.15
N GLY A 38 43.34 -27.89 2.17
CA GLY A 38 44.45 -27.96 1.20
C GLY A 38 44.91 -26.61 0.64
N ARG A 39 45.26 -25.65 1.51
CA ARG A 39 46.09 -24.45 1.24
C ARG A 39 45.80 -23.61 -0.03
N LEU A 40 45.01 -22.56 0.13
CA LEU A 40 45.10 -21.26 -0.57
C LEU A 40 44.32 -20.26 0.31
N GLY A 41 44.72 -19.02 0.59
CA GLY A 41 45.98 -18.29 0.40
C GLY A 41 45.85 -16.96 1.18
N VAL A 42 46.92 -16.41 1.76
CA VAL A 42 46.80 -15.26 2.67
C VAL A 42 46.49 -13.97 1.92
N GLY A 43 45.49 -13.21 2.38
CA GLY A 43 45.37 -11.77 2.09
C GLY A 43 44.21 -11.34 1.18
N LYS A 44 43.02 -11.18 1.77
CA LYS A 44 42.01 -10.17 1.38
C LYS A 44 41.09 -9.88 2.58
N LEU A 45 40.75 -8.62 2.80
CA LEU A 45 39.84 -8.22 3.88
C LEU A 45 38.43 -8.73 3.56
N LEU A 46 37.84 -9.48 4.49
CA LEU A 46 36.39 -9.67 4.55
C LEU A 46 35.82 -8.57 5.47
N PRO A 47 34.81 -7.78 5.04
CA PRO A 47 34.20 -6.77 5.89
C PRO A 47 33.40 -7.45 7.01
N ALA A 48 33.87 -7.33 8.25
CA ALA A 48 33.26 -7.95 9.41
C ALA A 48 31.98 -7.19 9.83
N SER A 49 30.82 -7.67 9.38
CA SER A 49 29.50 -7.23 9.85
C SER A 49 28.57 -8.42 10.11
N HIS A 50 29.02 -9.36 10.96
CA HIS A 50 28.12 -10.32 11.58
C HIS A 50 27.23 -9.62 12.63
N LYS A 51 26.20 -8.89 12.16
CA LYS A 51 25.07 -8.51 13.00
C LYS A 51 24.49 -9.80 13.60
N ALA A 52 24.46 -9.90 14.92
CA ALA A 52 23.92 -11.08 15.60
C ALA A 52 22.47 -11.30 15.16
N LYS A 53 22.08 -12.56 14.89
CA LYS A 53 20.70 -12.86 14.51
C LYS A 53 19.76 -12.43 15.66
N PRO A 54 18.69 -11.68 15.38
CA PRO A 54 17.78 -11.21 16.42
C PRO A 54 17.15 -12.39 17.18
N LYS A 55 17.04 -12.25 18.51
CA LYS A 55 16.42 -13.25 19.38
C LYS A 55 14.97 -13.49 18.96
N LEU A 56 14.62 -14.73 18.62
CA LEU A 56 13.25 -15.12 18.22
C LEU A 56 12.22 -14.95 19.35
N TYR A 57 12.66 -15.16 20.59
CA TYR A 57 11.88 -14.97 21.80
C TYR A 57 12.57 -13.92 22.67
N ILE A 58 11.81 -12.91 23.10
CA ILE A 58 12.28 -11.89 24.05
C ILE A 58 11.68 -12.23 25.42
N PRO A 59 12.47 -12.42 26.49
CA PRO A 59 11.94 -12.61 27.84
C PRO A 59 11.41 -11.29 28.41
N GLU A 60 10.50 -11.36 29.39
CA GLU A 60 9.88 -10.22 30.08
C GLU A 60 10.89 -9.17 30.59
N ALA A 61 12.07 -9.62 31.06
CA ALA A 61 13.14 -8.74 31.55
C ALA A 61 13.95 -8.03 30.44
N GLU A 62 13.66 -8.31 29.17
CA GLU A 62 14.27 -7.65 27.99
C GLU A 62 13.19 -6.95 27.12
N TYR A 63 11.99 -6.71 27.65
CA TYR A 63 10.92 -6.01 26.92
C TYR A 63 11.26 -4.53 26.68
N PRO A 64 11.44 -4.10 25.41
CA PRO A 64 11.58 -2.68 25.09
C PRO A 64 10.24 -1.95 25.18
N GLU A 65 10.30 -0.65 25.41
CA GLU A 65 9.12 0.22 25.27
C GLU A 65 8.74 0.42 23.80
N THR A 66 7.44 0.64 23.57
CA THR A 66 6.87 1.02 22.28
C THR A 66 7.20 2.49 21.98
N GLU A 67 7.79 2.74 20.82
CA GLU A 67 8.11 4.09 20.35
C GLU A 67 7.18 4.45 19.18
N TRP A 68 6.56 5.63 19.22
CA TRP A 68 5.97 6.23 18.01
C TRP A 68 7.07 7.00 17.26
N ILE A 69 7.15 6.80 15.95
CA ILE A 69 8.28 7.27 15.15
C ILE A 69 7.86 8.40 14.20
N ASN A 70 6.76 8.22 13.47
CA ASN A 70 6.13 9.26 12.65
C ASN A 70 4.67 8.87 12.32
N GLY A 71 3.86 9.84 11.89
CA GLY A 71 2.51 9.57 11.41
C GLY A 71 1.64 10.79 11.17
N VAL A 72 0.50 10.53 10.53
CA VAL A 72 -0.67 11.43 10.46
C VAL A 72 -1.92 10.66 10.93
N ALA A 73 -3.07 11.34 10.99
CA ALA A 73 -4.33 10.69 11.39
C ALA A 73 -4.60 9.43 10.52
N GLY A 74 -4.76 8.28 11.17
CA GLY A 74 -4.97 6.99 10.52
C GLY A 74 -3.74 6.33 9.89
N PHE A 75 -2.56 6.94 9.91
CA PHE A 75 -1.33 6.38 9.32
C PHE A 75 -0.14 6.59 10.25
N ASN A 76 0.18 5.60 11.07
CA ASN A 76 1.16 5.72 12.15
C ASN A 76 2.21 4.61 12.11
N TYR A 77 3.48 4.95 12.35
CA TYR A 77 4.59 4.01 12.39
C TYR A 77 5.18 3.91 13.81
N PHE A 78 5.37 2.67 14.26
CA PHE A 78 5.86 2.35 15.61
C PHE A 78 7.02 1.36 15.57
N HIS A 79 7.93 1.48 16.53
CA HIS A 79 8.78 0.38 16.96
C HIS A 79 8.19 -0.33 18.18
N ASN A 80 8.54 -1.61 18.34
CA ASN A 80 8.27 -2.40 19.54
C ASN A 80 6.78 -2.43 19.98
N LEU A 81 5.85 -2.56 19.03
CA LEU A 81 4.43 -2.67 19.35
C LEU A 81 4.08 -4.11 19.77
N TYR A 82 3.33 -4.26 20.86
CA TYR A 82 2.90 -5.55 21.37
C TYR A 82 1.51 -5.93 20.82
N LEU A 83 1.27 -7.22 20.63
CA LEU A 83 -0.05 -7.81 20.36
C LEU A 83 -0.25 -9.00 21.30
N THR A 84 -1.31 -8.97 22.11
CA THR A 84 -1.64 -10.03 23.08
C THR A 84 -3.16 -10.17 23.10
N ASN A 85 -3.70 -11.39 23.07
CA ASN A 85 -5.15 -11.63 23.13
C ASN A 85 -6.03 -10.79 22.16
N GLY A 86 -5.52 -10.46 20.96
CA GLY A 86 -6.23 -9.64 19.95
C GLY A 86 -6.09 -8.11 20.14
N THR A 87 -5.59 -7.67 21.31
CA THR A 87 -5.35 -6.27 21.65
C THR A 87 -3.91 -5.85 21.31
N PHE A 88 -3.75 -4.72 20.64
CA PHE A 88 -2.44 -4.06 20.53
C PHE A 88 -2.13 -3.27 21.81
N LEU A 89 -0.90 -3.39 22.32
CA LEU A 89 -0.43 -2.63 23.48
C LEU A 89 0.73 -1.72 23.09
N ILE A 90 0.54 -0.43 23.36
CA ILE A 90 1.60 0.58 23.39
C ILE A 90 2.09 0.61 24.84
N VAL A 91 3.29 0.09 25.08
CA VAL A 91 3.89 -0.01 26.42
C VAL A 91 4.95 1.08 26.54
N THR A 92 4.63 2.18 27.21
CA THR A 92 5.54 3.35 27.28
C THR A 92 5.44 4.09 28.61
N SER A 93 6.59 4.55 29.09
CA SER A 93 6.75 5.48 30.21
C SER A 93 6.41 6.94 29.83
N ASN A 94 6.29 7.25 28.53
CA ASN A 94 6.06 8.60 28.02
C ASN A 94 4.86 8.64 27.03
N PRO A 95 3.62 8.56 27.53
CA PRO A 95 2.41 8.60 26.69
C PRO A 95 2.20 9.94 25.98
N ASP A 96 2.84 11.02 26.43
CA ASP A 96 2.79 12.34 25.79
C ASP A 96 3.60 12.39 24.47
N ALA A 97 4.45 11.39 24.20
CA ALA A 97 5.17 11.23 22.93
C ALA A 97 4.37 10.48 21.84
N LEU A 98 3.08 10.19 22.09
CA LEU A 98 2.18 9.57 21.13
C LEU A 98 1.59 10.60 20.13
N PRO A 99 1.08 10.18 18.96
CA PRO A 99 0.58 11.10 17.94
C PRO A 99 -0.51 12.04 18.48
N PRO A 100 -0.58 13.30 18.02
CA PRO A 100 -1.65 14.23 18.40
C PRO A 100 -3.04 13.63 18.19
N GLY A 101 -3.84 13.58 19.26
CA GLY A 101 -5.14 12.90 19.29
C GLY A 101 -5.11 11.47 19.87
N GLY A 102 -3.92 10.94 20.18
CA GLY A 102 -3.72 9.66 20.87
C GLY A 102 -4.35 8.49 20.13
N ILE A 103 -5.04 7.60 20.87
CA ILE A 103 -5.74 6.42 20.31
C ILE A 103 -6.67 6.80 19.16
N SER A 104 -7.34 7.97 19.22
CA SER A 104 -8.24 8.45 18.15
C SER A 104 -7.55 8.61 16.80
N ALA A 105 -6.25 8.94 16.81
CA ALA A 105 -5.38 9.11 15.66
C ALA A 105 -4.85 7.79 15.08
N ILE A 106 -4.81 6.74 15.90
CA ILE A 106 -4.09 5.49 15.59
C ILE A 106 -5.05 4.42 15.07
N LEU A 107 -6.17 4.20 15.76
CA LEU A 107 -7.04 3.04 15.51
C LEU A 107 -8.51 3.35 15.84
N SER A 108 -9.43 2.75 15.09
CA SER A 108 -10.87 2.81 15.32
C SER A 108 -11.43 1.58 16.05
N GLY A 109 -12.58 1.79 16.70
CA GLY A 109 -13.52 0.71 17.01
C GLY A 109 -14.16 0.13 15.73
N LEU A 110 -15.35 -0.44 15.86
CA LEU A 110 -16.26 -0.66 14.73
C LEU A 110 -17.26 0.50 14.63
N SER A 111 -17.97 0.58 13.50
CA SER A 111 -19.22 1.30 13.44
C SER A 111 -20.26 0.65 14.36
N ASP A 112 -21.16 1.46 14.90
CA ASP A 112 -22.40 0.95 15.47
C ASP A 112 -23.31 0.47 14.32
N PRO A 113 -23.80 -0.79 14.32
CA PRO A 113 -24.71 -1.29 13.29
C PRO A 113 -26.00 -0.47 13.15
N ASP A 114 -26.44 0.22 14.21
CA ASP A 114 -27.64 1.06 14.22
C ASP A 114 -27.33 2.55 13.87
N ASP A 115 -26.06 2.96 13.77
CA ASP A 115 -25.72 4.30 13.29
C ASP A 115 -25.83 4.41 11.77
N LYS A 116 -26.89 5.07 11.32
CA LYS A 116 -27.16 5.44 9.92
C LYS A 116 -26.01 6.18 9.23
N TYR A 117 -25.18 6.92 9.97
CA TYR A 117 -24.01 7.63 9.44
C TYR A 117 -22.74 6.78 9.48
N HIS A 118 -22.79 5.63 10.15
CA HIS A 118 -21.69 4.68 10.33
C HIS A 118 -20.40 5.33 10.86
N ASN A 119 -20.52 6.16 11.91
CA ASN A 119 -19.37 6.74 12.57
C ASN A 119 -18.63 5.68 13.39
N HIS A 120 -17.30 5.68 13.30
CA HIS A 120 -16.45 4.87 14.17
C HIS A 120 -15.92 5.70 15.32
N HIS A 121 -16.06 5.16 16.53
CA HIS A 121 -15.37 5.67 17.71
C HIS A 121 -13.86 5.35 17.64
N ALA A 122 -13.06 6.02 18.48
CA ALA A 122 -11.67 5.62 18.72
C ALA A 122 -11.63 4.18 19.26
N ALA A 123 -10.57 3.42 19.01
CA ALA A 123 -10.44 2.07 19.55
C ALA A 123 -10.58 2.04 21.08
N LEU A 124 -11.23 1.01 21.61
CA LEU A 124 -11.31 0.76 23.05
C LEU A 124 -10.17 -0.19 23.48
N GLU A 125 -10.08 -0.44 24.78
CA GLU A 125 -9.06 -1.32 25.38
C GLU A 125 -9.13 -2.79 24.89
N ASP A 126 -10.17 -3.20 24.15
CA ASP A 126 -10.22 -4.50 23.45
C ASP A 126 -9.24 -4.55 22.26
N ARG A 127 -8.92 -3.40 21.66
CA ARG A 127 -8.20 -3.25 20.39
C ARG A 127 -6.87 -2.54 20.51
N LEU A 128 -6.82 -1.44 21.26
CA LEU A 128 -5.62 -0.67 21.48
C LEU A 128 -5.61 -0.12 22.90
N MET A 129 -4.55 -0.43 23.64
CA MET A 129 -4.36 0.03 25.02
C MET A 129 -2.99 0.72 25.12
N VAL A 130 -2.95 1.86 25.82
CA VAL A 130 -1.71 2.55 26.20
C VAL A 130 -1.51 2.31 27.68
N VAL A 131 -0.34 1.79 28.06
CA VAL A 131 -0.01 1.41 29.45
C VAL A 131 1.45 1.72 29.77
N THR A 132 1.77 1.93 31.04
CA THR A 132 3.18 1.96 31.49
C THR A 132 3.77 0.54 31.57
N PRO A 133 5.10 0.37 31.57
CA PRO A 133 5.74 -0.92 31.83
C PRO A 133 5.30 -1.55 33.17
N GLU A 134 5.11 -0.73 34.20
CA GLU A 134 4.60 -1.12 35.51
C GLU A 134 3.16 -1.62 35.43
N GLU A 135 2.26 -0.85 34.79
CA GLU A 135 0.85 -1.21 34.63
C GLU A 135 0.69 -2.50 33.82
N ALA A 136 1.42 -2.65 32.71
CA ALA A 136 1.40 -3.84 31.87
C ALA A 136 1.73 -5.12 32.66
N LYS A 137 2.61 -4.99 33.65
CA LYS A 137 3.06 -6.05 34.55
C LYS A 137 2.10 -6.30 35.71
N GLU A 138 1.56 -5.25 36.33
CA GLU A 138 0.56 -5.35 37.40
C GLU A 138 -0.76 -5.95 36.90
N ARG A 139 -1.27 -5.46 35.76
CA ARG A 139 -2.44 -6.00 35.04
C ARG A 139 -2.15 -7.34 34.36
N ARG A 140 -0.88 -7.79 34.31
CA ARG A 140 -0.39 -9.06 33.72
C ARG A 140 -0.82 -9.27 32.25
N LEU A 141 -0.79 -8.19 31.48
CA LEU A 141 -1.30 -8.17 30.09
C LEU A 141 -0.38 -8.94 29.15
N LEU A 142 0.93 -8.84 29.37
CA LEU A 142 1.96 -9.55 28.62
C LEU A 142 2.29 -10.91 29.28
N ARG A 143 2.67 -11.90 28.45
CA ARG A 143 3.24 -13.16 28.92
C ARG A 143 4.71 -12.99 29.30
N LYS A 144 5.30 -14.00 29.93
CA LYS A 144 6.73 -14.02 30.36
C LYS A 144 7.75 -14.02 29.22
N ALA A 145 7.31 -14.27 27.99
CA ALA A 145 8.12 -14.13 26.78
C ALA A 145 7.24 -13.77 25.58
N ALA A 146 7.76 -12.91 24.71
CA ALA A 146 7.12 -12.47 23.48
C ALA A 146 7.76 -13.14 22.27
N VAL A 147 6.93 -13.58 21.32
CA VAL A 147 7.37 -14.11 20.03
C VAL A 147 7.65 -12.94 19.08
N ARG A 148 8.93 -12.71 18.78
CA ARG A 148 9.38 -11.57 17.98
C ARG A 148 8.95 -11.67 16.52
N LYS A 149 8.55 -10.55 15.93
CA LYS A 149 8.19 -10.36 14.53
C LYS A 149 9.13 -9.31 13.94
N THR A 150 10.26 -9.79 13.45
CA THR A 150 11.35 -8.97 12.90
C THR A 150 11.01 -8.43 11.51
N GLY A 151 11.54 -7.25 11.19
CA GLY A 151 11.30 -6.58 9.92
C GLY A 151 9.95 -5.86 9.87
N ILE A 152 9.78 -5.02 8.85
CA ILE A 152 8.63 -4.12 8.73
C ILE A 152 7.34 -4.93 8.53
N SER A 153 6.35 -4.66 9.36
CA SER A 153 4.97 -5.15 9.21
C SER A 153 4.03 -3.99 8.85
N MET A 154 3.01 -4.25 8.05
CA MET A 154 1.92 -3.30 7.77
C MET A 154 0.59 -3.92 8.19
N PHE A 155 -0.16 -3.24 9.06
CA PHE A 155 -1.47 -3.67 9.54
C PHE A 155 -2.57 -2.74 9.05
N PHE A 156 -3.62 -3.33 8.46
CA PHE A 156 -4.73 -2.61 7.85
C PHE A 156 -6.01 -2.86 8.64
N ASN A 157 -6.43 -1.85 9.41
CA ASN A 157 -7.69 -1.83 10.16
C ASN A 157 -8.79 -1.19 9.31
N ASP A 158 -9.10 -1.82 8.20
CA ASP A 158 -10.26 -1.52 7.37
C ASP A 158 -10.92 -2.87 7.03
N ILE A 159 -12.23 -2.98 7.27
CA ILE A 159 -13.00 -4.20 7.06
C ILE A 159 -14.35 -3.89 6.39
N LYS A 160 -15.07 -4.93 5.96
CA LYS A 160 -16.44 -4.79 5.48
C LYS A 160 -17.39 -4.73 6.69
N GLU A 161 -18.23 -3.71 6.77
CA GLU A 161 -19.16 -3.50 7.88
C GLU A 161 -20.59 -3.36 7.34
N GLY A 162 -21.44 -4.34 7.65
CA GLY A 162 -22.82 -4.42 7.13
C GLY A 162 -22.86 -4.41 5.59
N THR A 163 -23.39 -3.32 5.02
CA THR A 163 -23.45 -3.06 3.57
C THR A 163 -22.20 -2.35 3.03
N GLN A 164 -21.38 -1.73 3.86
CA GLN A 164 -20.18 -1.01 3.43
C GLN A 164 -19.07 -1.97 3.03
N SER A 165 -18.54 -1.81 1.83
CA SER A 165 -17.30 -2.48 1.40
C SER A 165 -16.10 -1.97 2.21
N SER A 166 -15.21 -2.89 2.57
CA SER A 166 -13.84 -2.52 2.92
C SER A 166 -13.21 -1.71 1.78
N PHE A 167 -12.39 -0.73 2.10
CA PHE A 167 -11.64 0.06 1.13
C PHE A 167 -10.37 -0.65 0.63
N LEU A 168 -10.19 -1.93 0.95
CA LEU A 168 -9.02 -2.71 0.53
C LEU A 168 -9.22 -3.45 -0.81
N ASN A 169 -10.47 -3.72 -1.25
CA ASN A 169 -10.76 -4.54 -2.44
C ASN A 169 -10.75 -3.79 -3.79
N HIS A 170 -9.91 -2.77 -3.97
CA HIS A 170 -9.73 -2.09 -5.26
C HIS A 170 -8.24 -1.99 -5.66
N TYR A 171 -7.98 -2.25 -6.95
CA TYR A 171 -6.67 -2.51 -7.56
C TYR A 171 -5.53 -1.58 -7.13
N PHE A 172 -5.82 -0.29 -6.95
CA PHE A 172 -4.91 0.69 -6.37
C PHE A 172 -5.71 1.70 -5.52
N HIS A 173 -6.19 1.28 -4.34
CA HIS A 173 -6.50 2.24 -3.28
C HIS A 173 -5.21 2.72 -2.62
N CYS A 174 -4.60 3.69 -3.32
CA CYS A 174 -3.45 4.52 -2.93
C CYS A 174 -3.69 5.38 -1.67
N GLU A 175 -4.73 5.07 -0.91
CA GLU A 175 -4.98 5.63 0.41
C GLU A 175 -4.35 4.70 1.45
N MET A 176 -4.75 3.42 1.49
CA MET A 176 -4.34 2.48 2.54
C MET A 176 -2.89 1.97 2.39
N PHE A 177 -2.59 1.18 1.35
CA PHE A 177 -1.25 0.58 1.21
C PHE A 177 -0.16 1.65 0.99
N LEU A 178 -0.47 2.65 0.16
CA LEU A 178 0.48 3.72 -0.14
C LEU A 178 0.71 4.63 1.08
N GLY A 179 -0.30 4.84 1.94
CA GLY A 179 -0.12 5.53 3.22
C GLY A 179 0.73 4.76 4.22
N ALA A 180 0.50 3.45 4.34
CA ALA A 180 1.38 2.57 5.12
C ALA A 180 2.84 2.61 4.60
N TRP A 181 3.05 2.66 3.29
CA TRP A 181 4.38 2.79 2.69
C TRP A 181 5.00 4.20 2.85
N ARG A 182 4.20 5.27 2.72
CA ARG A 182 4.68 6.65 2.88
C ARG A 182 5.08 6.94 4.33
N VAL A 183 4.32 6.49 5.33
CA VAL A 183 4.71 6.68 6.73
C VAL A 183 5.99 5.91 7.08
N VAL A 184 6.14 4.68 6.57
CA VAL A 184 7.38 3.88 6.68
C VAL A 184 8.57 4.61 6.07
N THR A 185 8.45 5.07 4.82
CA THR A 185 9.55 5.77 4.12
C THR A 185 9.85 7.16 4.69
N SER A 186 8.87 7.85 5.27
CA SER A 186 9.07 9.11 6.02
C SER A 186 9.85 8.92 7.33
N ALA A 187 9.85 7.70 7.89
CA ALA A 187 10.71 7.33 9.01
C ALA A 187 12.15 6.94 8.57
N GLY A 188 12.48 7.09 7.29
CA GLY A 188 13.80 6.76 6.71
C GLY A 188 13.99 5.30 6.31
N GLU A 189 12.94 4.47 6.38
CA GLU A 189 13.00 3.05 6.04
C GLU A 189 12.97 2.82 4.53
N THR A 190 13.89 2.00 4.02
CA THR A 190 13.96 1.60 2.61
C THR A 190 13.79 0.09 2.39
N GLU A 191 13.61 -0.68 3.47
CA GLU A 191 13.38 -2.13 3.39
C GLU A 191 11.94 -2.42 2.93
N LEU A 192 11.74 -3.48 2.15
CA LEU A 192 10.39 -3.93 1.79
C LEU A 192 9.69 -4.57 3.00
N PRO A 193 8.36 -4.47 3.12
CA PRO A 193 7.63 -5.09 4.23
C PRO A 193 7.91 -6.58 4.29
N THR A 194 8.33 -7.09 5.45
CA THR A 194 8.41 -8.53 5.72
C THR A 194 7.01 -9.15 5.86
N ARG A 195 6.00 -8.31 6.11
CA ARG A 195 4.62 -8.74 6.41
C ARG A 195 3.58 -7.70 6.04
N ILE A 196 2.46 -8.17 5.50
CA ILE A 196 1.21 -7.44 5.30
C ILE A 196 0.13 -8.18 6.09
N MET A 197 -0.66 -7.47 6.89
CA MET A 197 -1.66 -8.02 7.81
C MET A 197 -3.01 -7.35 7.54
N TYR A 198 -3.98 -8.10 7.02
CA TYR A 198 -5.34 -7.61 6.80
C TYR A 198 -6.26 -8.06 7.93
N ARG A 199 -7.01 -7.11 8.51
CA ARG A 199 -8.15 -7.45 9.37
C ARG A 199 -9.39 -7.83 8.55
N ALA A 200 -9.46 -7.41 7.29
CA ALA A 200 -10.52 -7.83 6.36
C ALA A 200 -10.38 -9.31 6.00
N GLU A 201 -11.52 -9.99 5.87
CA GLU A 201 -11.60 -11.31 5.24
C GLU A 201 -11.05 -11.30 3.80
N GLY A 202 -10.65 -12.47 3.35
CA GLY A 202 -10.03 -12.66 2.06
C GLY A 202 -10.74 -12.08 0.83
N PRO A 203 -12.08 -12.17 0.69
CA PRO A 203 -12.84 -11.54 -0.41
C PRO A 203 -13.01 -10.02 -0.26
N HIS A 204 -12.51 -9.41 0.80
CA HIS A 204 -12.72 -7.99 1.15
C HIS A 204 -11.44 -7.15 1.08
N TRP A 205 -10.28 -7.78 0.88
CA TRP A 205 -9.06 -7.09 0.41
C TRP A 205 -8.59 -7.53 -0.99
N ARG A 206 -9.05 -8.67 -1.52
CA ARG A 206 -8.72 -9.11 -2.89
C ARG A 206 -9.60 -8.39 -3.91
N ASP A 207 -9.01 -7.54 -4.74
CA ASP A 207 -9.76 -6.72 -5.70
C ASP A 207 -10.27 -7.49 -6.93
N LYS A 208 -11.32 -6.94 -7.57
CA LYS A 208 -12.00 -7.56 -8.73
C LYS A 208 -11.08 -7.79 -9.94
N ALA A 209 -10.14 -6.90 -10.22
CA ALA A 209 -9.22 -7.01 -11.36
C ALA A 209 -7.89 -7.71 -10.98
N ARG A 210 -7.72 -8.09 -9.70
CA ARG A 210 -6.59 -8.86 -9.13
C ARG A 210 -5.23 -8.19 -9.34
N ILE A 211 -5.12 -6.88 -9.08
CA ILE A 211 -3.86 -6.09 -9.08
C ILE A 211 -3.29 -6.41 -7.69
N THR A 212 -4.06 -6.22 -6.61
CA THR A 212 -3.59 -6.28 -5.21
C THR A 212 -2.86 -7.58 -4.91
N THR A 213 -3.41 -8.72 -5.36
CA THR A 213 -2.76 -10.04 -5.23
C THR A 213 -1.58 -10.23 -6.17
N TRP A 214 -1.64 -9.75 -7.41
CA TRP A 214 -0.54 -9.84 -8.37
C TRP A 214 0.66 -8.98 -7.93
N PHE A 215 0.40 -7.77 -7.44
CA PHE A 215 1.39 -6.86 -6.89
C PHE A 215 2.11 -7.50 -5.68
N GLN A 216 1.34 -8.08 -4.75
CA GLN A 216 1.91 -8.82 -3.62
C GLN A 216 2.81 -9.98 -4.07
N GLN A 217 2.41 -10.75 -5.10
CA GLN A 217 3.17 -11.92 -5.53
C GLN A 217 4.36 -11.60 -6.47
N ALA A 218 4.29 -10.50 -7.24
CA ALA A 218 5.28 -10.17 -8.26
C ALA A 218 6.25 -9.04 -7.86
N VAL A 219 5.80 -8.10 -7.02
CA VAL A 219 6.59 -6.93 -6.56
C VAL A 219 7.09 -7.12 -5.12
N LEU A 220 6.37 -7.93 -4.34
CA LEU A 220 6.61 -8.19 -2.93
C LEU A 220 6.76 -9.70 -2.60
N PRO A 221 7.43 -10.54 -3.42
CA PRO A 221 7.31 -12.01 -3.37
C PRO A 221 7.63 -12.66 -2.01
N GLU A 222 8.57 -12.13 -1.25
CA GLU A 222 8.95 -12.63 0.09
C GLU A 222 8.06 -12.09 1.24
N THR A 223 7.11 -11.22 0.93
CA THR A 223 6.23 -10.56 1.91
C THR A 223 5.14 -11.50 2.37
N ARG A 224 5.13 -11.82 3.67
CA ARG A 224 4.09 -12.69 4.23
C ARG A 224 2.77 -11.94 4.33
N VAL A 225 1.81 -12.30 3.48
CA VAL A 225 0.41 -11.84 3.60
C VAL A 225 -0.29 -12.68 4.66
N GLU A 226 -0.87 -12.02 5.66
CA GLU A 226 -1.67 -12.61 6.72
C GLU A 226 -3.11 -12.10 6.61
N ASP A 227 -4.04 -13.05 6.45
CA ASP A 227 -5.50 -12.84 6.39
C ASP A 227 -6.09 -12.90 7.82
N THR A 228 -7.39 -12.58 8.01
CA THR A 228 -7.99 -12.44 9.36
C THR A 228 -7.81 -13.66 10.26
N SER A 229 -7.82 -14.88 9.72
CA SER A 229 -7.61 -16.11 10.49
C SER A 229 -6.25 -16.14 11.22
N ILE A 230 -5.20 -15.55 10.66
CA ILE A 230 -3.86 -15.47 11.27
C ILE A 230 -3.80 -14.38 12.36
N PHE A 231 -4.77 -13.46 12.40
CA PHE A 231 -4.97 -12.56 13.53
C PHE A 231 -5.73 -13.27 14.66
N GLU A 232 -6.84 -13.94 14.33
CA GLU A 232 -7.63 -14.74 15.27
C GLU A 232 -6.82 -15.87 15.92
N ASP A 233 -5.95 -16.56 15.18
CA ASP A 233 -5.09 -17.61 15.73
C ASP A 233 -4.11 -17.05 16.77
N ARG A 234 -3.67 -15.79 16.63
CA ARG A 234 -2.84 -15.12 17.66
C ARG A 234 -3.64 -14.79 18.90
N GLU A 235 -4.83 -14.24 18.75
CA GLU A 235 -5.77 -13.99 19.84
C GLU A 235 -6.06 -15.27 20.64
N LYS A 236 -6.41 -16.35 19.94
CA LYS A 236 -6.71 -17.68 20.51
C LYS A 236 -5.46 -18.36 21.09
N SER A 237 -4.26 -18.09 20.56
CA SER A 237 -3.01 -18.67 21.07
C SER A 237 -2.63 -18.24 22.49
N GLN A 238 -3.21 -17.14 23.00
CA GLN A 238 -2.88 -16.53 24.29
C GLN A 238 -1.40 -16.14 24.46
N MET A 239 -0.63 -16.10 23.37
CA MET A 239 0.76 -15.64 23.34
C MET A 239 0.86 -14.14 23.13
N THR A 240 1.92 -13.56 23.69
CA THR A 240 2.35 -12.20 23.36
C THR A 240 3.25 -12.23 22.12
N PHE A 241 3.01 -11.32 21.19
CA PHE A 241 3.83 -11.07 20.01
C PHE A 241 4.40 -9.65 20.10
N LEU A 242 5.64 -9.48 19.68
CA LEU A 242 6.34 -8.19 19.65
C LEU A 242 6.73 -7.89 18.21
N PHE A 243 6.24 -6.78 17.66
CA PHE A 243 6.58 -6.30 16.32
C PHE A 243 7.69 -5.27 16.41
N ASP A 244 8.87 -5.59 15.84
CA ASP A 244 10.03 -4.69 15.83
C ASP A 244 9.70 -3.34 15.18
N LYS A 245 8.94 -3.40 14.09
CA LYS A 245 8.62 -2.30 13.17
C LYS A 245 7.23 -2.53 12.60
N ILE A 246 6.28 -1.63 12.84
CA ILE A 246 4.92 -1.77 12.32
C ILE A 246 4.26 -0.44 11.94
N ALA A 247 3.68 -0.41 10.74
CA ALA A 247 2.74 0.64 10.32
C ALA A 247 1.31 0.19 10.59
N ILE A 248 0.49 1.07 11.18
CA ILE A 248 -0.95 0.93 11.28
C ILE A 248 -1.60 1.89 10.27
N ALA A 249 -2.49 1.35 9.44
CA ALA A 249 -3.30 2.10 8.49
C ALA A 249 -4.79 1.86 8.75
N ASP A 250 -5.51 2.94 9.07
CA ASP A 250 -6.91 2.95 9.49
C ASP A 250 -7.65 4.14 8.88
N ARG A 251 -8.56 3.86 7.93
CA ARG A 251 -9.34 4.87 7.20
C ARG A 251 -10.20 5.71 8.16
N TRP A 252 -10.78 5.10 9.19
CA TRP A 252 -11.76 5.75 10.04
C TRP A 252 -11.11 6.62 11.11
N ALA A 253 -9.91 6.26 11.57
CA ALA A 253 -9.05 7.16 12.33
C ALA A 253 -8.61 8.39 11.51
N ALA A 254 -8.31 8.23 10.22
CA ALA A 254 -8.08 9.34 9.32
C ALA A 254 -9.33 10.25 9.21
N HIS A 255 -10.52 9.70 8.92
CA HIS A 255 -11.74 10.51 8.80
C HIS A 255 -12.19 11.19 10.09
N ARG A 256 -11.90 10.61 11.26
CA ARG A 256 -12.36 11.12 12.56
C ARG A 256 -11.61 12.38 13.02
N ILE A 257 -10.31 12.49 12.78
CA ILE A 257 -9.50 13.65 13.24
C ILE A 257 -8.57 14.29 12.19
N GLY A 258 -8.48 13.73 10.98
CA GLY A 258 -7.60 14.25 9.92
C GLY A 258 -7.94 15.69 9.54
N GLN A 259 -6.90 16.47 9.26
CA GLN A 259 -6.99 17.92 9.03
C GLN A 259 -7.76 18.21 7.74
N ASP A 260 -7.33 17.57 6.65
CA ASP A 260 -7.85 17.77 5.30
C ASP A 260 -8.73 16.59 4.84
N VAL A 261 -8.60 15.43 5.49
CA VAL A 261 -9.31 14.17 5.18
C VAL A 261 -10.81 14.35 5.00
N LYS A 262 -11.45 15.06 5.93
CA LYS A 262 -12.91 15.29 5.90
C LYS A 262 -13.34 16.18 4.72
N TYR A 263 -12.56 17.21 4.38
CA TYR A 263 -12.92 18.19 3.34
C TYR A 263 -12.84 17.62 1.92
N TRP A 264 -11.99 16.61 1.73
CA TRP A 264 -11.85 15.85 0.47
C TRP A 264 -12.61 14.53 0.45
N ASN A 265 -13.04 14.04 1.62
CA ASN A 265 -13.47 12.66 1.83
C ASN A 265 -12.42 11.63 1.36
N LYS A 266 -11.17 11.82 1.80
CA LYS A 266 -9.99 11.05 1.38
C LYS A 266 -9.06 10.74 2.54
N ALA A 267 -8.91 9.47 2.91
CA ALA A 267 -8.12 9.06 4.07
C ALA A 267 -6.65 9.51 3.96
N ASN A 268 -6.12 9.58 2.73
CA ASN A 268 -4.77 10.04 2.46
C ASN A 268 -4.59 11.56 2.32
N ALA A 269 -5.62 12.40 2.54
CA ALA A 269 -5.51 13.85 2.32
C ALA A 269 -4.38 14.52 3.11
N ASP A 270 -4.03 13.97 4.28
CA ASP A 270 -2.96 14.46 5.16
C ASP A 270 -1.58 13.85 4.82
N LEU A 271 -1.48 12.80 3.98
CA LEU A 271 -0.20 12.16 3.64
C LEU A 271 0.84 13.10 2.97
N PRO A 272 0.48 14.09 2.14
CA PRO A 272 1.43 15.05 1.60
C PRO A 272 2.19 15.85 2.67
N LEU A 273 1.66 15.96 3.90
CA LEU A 273 2.34 16.59 5.04
C LEU A 273 3.56 15.81 5.54
N LEU A 274 3.67 14.52 5.18
CA LEU A 274 4.85 13.71 5.48
C LEU A 274 5.95 14.00 4.45
N GLU A 275 7.06 14.59 4.92
CA GLU A 275 8.28 14.73 4.14
C GLU A 275 8.87 13.35 3.82
N VAL A 276 9.28 13.17 2.56
CA VAL A 276 9.92 11.95 2.04
C VAL A 276 10.95 12.35 0.97
N PRO A 277 12.03 11.58 0.76
CA PRO A 277 12.89 11.78 -0.40
C PRO A 277 12.11 11.53 -1.70
N THR A 278 12.47 12.20 -2.80
CA THR A 278 11.81 11.99 -4.12
C THR A 278 11.91 10.55 -4.64
N THR A 279 12.83 9.75 -4.09
CA THR A 279 13.07 8.34 -4.37
C THR A 279 12.30 7.39 -3.43
N TRP A 280 11.34 7.85 -2.63
CA TRP A 280 10.60 7.02 -1.66
C TRP A 280 9.87 5.80 -2.26
N MET A 281 9.48 5.87 -3.52
CA MET A 281 8.87 4.75 -4.24
C MET A 281 9.90 3.78 -4.85
N ASP A 282 11.19 4.12 -4.89
CA ASP A 282 12.23 3.33 -5.56
C ASP A 282 12.33 1.88 -5.07
N PRO A 283 12.20 1.54 -3.76
CA PRO A 283 12.21 0.13 -3.34
C PRO A 283 11.12 -0.71 -3.99
N LEU A 284 9.92 -0.16 -4.22
CA LEU A 284 8.82 -0.83 -4.92
C LEU A 284 9.00 -0.79 -6.44
N ARG A 285 9.32 0.39 -6.99
CA ARG A 285 9.56 0.60 -8.43
C ARG A 285 10.66 -0.30 -8.96
N ASN A 286 11.76 -0.46 -8.21
CA ASN A 286 12.90 -1.25 -8.66
C ASN A 286 12.55 -2.73 -8.81
N GLN A 287 11.57 -3.25 -8.06
CA GLN A 287 11.06 -4.61 -8.29
C GLN A 287 10.19 -4.69 -9.55
N ILE A 288 9.32 -3.69 -9.80
CA ILE A 288 8.56 -3.62 -11.06
C ILE A 288 9.51 -3.46 -12.26
N LYS A 289 10.51 -2.58 -12.17
CA LYS A 289 11.55 -2.37 -13.20
C LYS A 289 12.30 -3.66 -13.51
N ARG A 290 12.71 -4.42 -12.49
CA ARG A 290 13.33 -5.75 -12.68
C ARG A 290 12.38 -6.74 -13.36
N LEU A 291 11.12 -6.80 -12.93
CA LEU A 291 10.11 -7.68 -13.50
C LEU A 291 9.88 -7.39 -14.99
N VAL A 292 9.61 -6.14 -15.36
CA VAL A 292 9.37 -5.79 -16.78
C VAL A 292 10.64 -5.97 -17.61
N MET A 293 11.83 -5.66 -17.09
CA MET A 293 13.10 -5.90 -17.79
C MET A 293 13.39 -7.40 -17.98
N ALA A 294 13.00 -8.27 -17.03
CA ALA A 294 13.10 -9.72 -17.18
C ALA A 294 12.14 -10.28 -18.23
N GLU A 295 10.98 -9.63 -18.45
CA GLU A 295 10.07 -9.91 -19.56
C GLU A 295 10.44 -9.16 -20.87
N GLY A 296 11.57 -8.44 -20.90
CA GLY A 296 12.14 -7.82 -22.12
C GLY A 296 11.85 -6.34 -22.34
N CYS A 297 11.16 -5.66 -21.42
CA CYS A 297 10.94 -4.21 -21.50
C CYS A 297 12.25 -3.41 -21.35
N LYS A 298 12.57 -2.58 -22.34
CA LYS A 298 13.48 -1.43 -22.16
C LYS A 298 12.71 -0.28 -21.48
N VAL A 299 12.99 0.04 -20.22
CA VAL A 299 12.35 1.19 -19.55
C VAL A 299 12.93 2.56 -19.92
N GLU A 300 14.02 2.57 -20.68
CA GLU A 300 14.66 3.78 -21.22
C GLU A 300 13.93 4.30 -22.47
N ARG A 301 14.18 5.56 -22.84
CA ARG A 301 13.73 6.17 -24.11
C ARG A 301 14.58 5.63 -25.26
N GLU A 302 14.03 5.49 -26.46
CA GLU A 302 14.85 5.14 -27.63
C GLU A 302 15.65 6.34 -28.17
N ASP A 303 15.13 7.58 -28.06
CA ASP A 303 15.93 8.82 -28.10
C ASP A 303 15.89 9.53 -26.73
N PRO A 304 17.03 9.67 -26.04
CA PRO A 304 17.09 10.41 -24.77
C PRO A 304 16.54 11.83 -24.80
N LYS A 305 16.44 12.48 -25.97
CA LYS A 305 15.96 13.87 -26.12
C LYS A 305 14.45 13.99 -26.31
N VAL A 306 13.74 12.90 -26.57
CA VAL A 306 12.33 12.89 -26.98
C VAL A 306 11.48 12.28 -25.84
N PRO A 307 10.74 13.08 -25.06
CA PRO A 307 9.99 12.57 -23.90
C PRO A 307 8.81 11.69 -24.29
N VAL A 308 8.56 10.65 -23.49
CA VAL A 308 7.48 9.68 -23.71
C VAL A 308 6.17 10.20 -23.14
N VAL A 309 5.16 10.31 -24.01
CA VAL A 309 3.79 10.70 -23.63
C VAL A 309 2.86 9.49 -23.73
N VAL A 310 2.29 9.07 -22.60
CA VAL A 310 1.31 7.97 -22.55
C VAL A 310 -0.10 8.53 -22.35
N TYR A 311 -0.95 8.38 -23.36
CA TYR A 311 -2.38 8.61 -23.24
C TYR A 311 -3.08 7.35 -22.73
N ILE A 312 -3.69 7.45 -21.54
CA ILE A 312 -4.62 6.47 -20.98
C ILE A 312 -5.95 6.60 -21.75
N ASN A 313 -6.06 5.90 -22.87
CA ASN A 313 -7.23 5.92 -23.71
C ASN A 313 -8.37 5.12 -23.06
N ARG A 314 -9.54 5.76 -22.94
CA ARG A 314 -10.72 5.20 -22.27
C ARG A 314 -11.90 4.93 -23.19
N GLN A 315 -11.76 5.04 -24.51
CA GLN A 315 -12.91 5.07 -25.44
C GLN A 315 -13.75 3.77 -25.47
N LEU A 316 -13.23 2.64 -24.97
CA LEU A 316 -13.98 1.38 -24.77
C LEU A 316 -14.83 1.35 -23.48
N THR A 317 -14.76 2.38 -22.64
CA THR A 317 -15.40 2.41 -21.30
C THR A 317 -16.45 3.52 -21.19
N GLY A 318 -17.40 3.40 -20.24
CA GLY A 318 -18.47 4.39 -20.06
C GLY A 318 -17.99 5.81 -19.71
N ARG A 319 -16.90 5.93 -18.93
CA ARG A 319 -16.25 7.21 -18.58
C ARG A 319 -15.14 7.51 -19.58
N ARG A 320 -15.42 8.36 -20.56
CA ARG A 320 -14.57 8.59 -21.75
C ARG A 320 -14.80 9.97 -22.37
N LEU A 321 -13.93 10.36 -23.30
CA LEU A 321 -14.12 11.59 -24.09
C LEU A 321 -15.29 11.42 -25.07
N VAL A 322 -15.90 12.54 -25.48
CA VAL A 322 -16.76 12.57 -26.67
C VAL A 322 -15.93 12.18 -27.92
N ASP A 323 -16.53 11.43 -28.85
CA ASP A 323 -15.75 10.75 -29.90
C ASP A 323 -15.08 11.69 -30.94
N HIS A 324 -15.48 12.98 -30.99
CA HIS A 324 -14.82 13.98 -31.84
C HIS A 324 -13.57 14.58 -31.17
N ASP A 325 -13.68 15.12 -29.96
CA ASP A 325 -12.53 15.54 -29.13
C ASP A 325 -11.48 14.42 -28.98
N ALA A 326 -11.92 13.17 -28.78
CA ALA A 326 -11.01 12.03 -28.70
C ALA A 326 -10.22 11.80 -30.00
N LYS A 327 -10.85 12.05 -31.16
CA LYS A 327 -10.22 11.93 -32.49
C LYS A 327 -9.27 13.10 -32.74
N ASP A 328 -9.65 14.32 -32.38
CA ASP A 328 -8.83 15.51 -32.63
C ASP A 328 -7.64 15.62 -31.68
N LEU A 329 -7.79 15.18 -30.42
CA LEU A 329 -6.66 14.92 -29.52
C LEU A 329 -5.69 13.91 -30.14
N MET A 330 -6.18 12.78 -30.64
CA MET A 330 -5.34 11.77 -31.30
C MET A 330 -4.63 12.31 -32.54
N ASN A 331 -5.29 13.16 -33.34
CA ASN A 331 -4.69 13.80 -34.52
C ASN A 331 -3.51 14.71 -34.15
N GLU A 332 -3.67 15.56 -33.12
CA GLU A 332 -2.63 16.49 -32.70
C GLU A 332 -1.48 15.78 -31.96
N MET A 333 -1.75 14.70 -31.20
CA MET A 333 -0.68 13.86 -30.61
C MET A 333 0.16 13.14 -31.68
N ILE A 334 -0.47 12.53 -32.68
CA ILE A 334 0.22 11.90 -33.82
C ILE A 334 1.04 12.93 -34.62
N LYS A 335 0.63 14.20 -34.61
CA LYS A 335 1.40 15.29 -35.22
C LYS A 335 2.63 15.67 -34.38
N LEU A 336 2.52 15.81 -33.05
CA LEU A 336 3.69 16.04 -32.18
C LEU A 336 4.74 14.91 -32.27
N ASP A 337 4.27 13.67 -32.36
CA ASP A 337 5.09 12.47 -32.56
C ASP A 337 5.87 12.53 -33.89
N ARG A 338 5.19 12.82 -35.00
CA ARG A 338 5.80 13.02 -36.34
C ARG A 338 6.73 14.24 -36.44
N GLU A 339 6.51 15.26 -35.62
CA GLU A 339 7.40 16.42 -35.48
C GLU A 339 8.67 16.09 -34.65
N GLY A 340 8.76 14.92 -34.02
CA GLY A 340 9.87 14.52 -33.15
C GLY A 340 9.89 15.24 -31.80
N VAL A 341 8.73 15.75 -31.36
CA VAL A 341 8.59 16.50 -30.10
C VAL A 341 8.42 15.56 -28.91
N ILE A 342 7.77 14.41 -29.13
CA ILE A 342 7.41 13.39 -28.14
C ILE A 342 7.47 11.99 -28.77
N GLU A 343 7.55 10.94 -27.93
CA GLU A 343 7.28 9.54 -28.31
C GLU A 343 5.85 9.21 -27.82
N PHE A 344 4.87 9.07 -28.73
CA PHE A 344 3.45 9.00 -28.34
C PHE A 344 2.88 7.57 -28.24
N HIS A 345 2.34 7.23 -27.08
CA HIS A 345 1.71 5.94 -26.79
C HIS A 345 0.21 6.09 -26.49
N ASN A 346 -0.62 5.49 -27.34
CA ASN A 346 -2.08 5.42 -27.19
C ASN A 346 -2.50 4.14 -26.45
N ALA A 347 -2.47 4.16 -25.11
CA ALA A 347 -2.60 2.97 -24.26
C ALA A 347 -4.03 2.72 -23.78
N GLN A 348 -4.68 1.68 -24.33
CA GLN A 348 -5.89 1.08 -23.77
C GLN A 348 -5.46 0.03 -22.73
N MET A 349 -5.32 0.44 -21.46
CA MET A 349 -4.68 -0.38 -20.42
C MET A 349 -5.39 -1.73 -20.21
N GLU A 350 -6.71 -1.80 -20.39
CA GLU A 350 -7.49 -3.03 -20.31
C GLU A 350 -7.18 -4.08 -21.40
N THR A 351 -6.50 -3.72 -22.50
CA THR A 351 -6.10 -4.64 -23.58
C THR A 351 -4.63 -5.06 -23.53
N LEU A 352 -3.84 -4.52 -22.60
CA LEU A 352 -2.40 -4.75 -22.48
C LEU A 352 -2.08 -5.81 -21.41
N HIS A 353 -0.99 -6.58 -21.59
CA HIS A 353 -0.51 -7.42 -20.50
C HIS A 353 -0.03 -6.53 -19.35
N ARG A 354 -0.08 -7.02 -18.10
CA ARG A 354 0.17 -6.18 -16.92
C ARG A 354 1.57 -5.56 -16.96
N THR A 355 2.58 -6.36 -17.30
CA THR A 355 3.95 -5.89 -17.44
C THR A 355 4.13 -4.88 -18.57
N ASP A 356 3.34 -4.91 -19.64
CA ASP A 356 3.30 -3.83 -20.64
C ASP A 356 2.75 -2.53 -20.04
N GLN A 357 1.66 -2.60 -19.26
CA GLN A 357 1.08 -1.43 -18.57
C GLN A 357 2.10 -0.76 -17.65
N PHE A 358 2.84 -1.56 -16.88
CA PHE A 358 3.93 -1.07 -16.02
C PHE A 358 5.18 -0.64 -16.79
N CYS A 359 5.50 -1.27 -17.92
CA CYS A 359 6.59 -0.88 -18.82
C CYS A 359 6.35 0.53 -19.39
N LEU A 360 5.13 0.80 -19.89
CA LEU A 360 4.71 2.11 -20.34
C LEU A 360 4.71 3.13 -19.19
N ALA A 361 4.22 2.76 -18.01
CA ALA A 361 4.21 3.63 -16.83
C ALA A 361 5.63 4.02 -16.37
N LEU A 362 6.58 3.09 -16.38
CA LEU A 362 8.00 3.34 -16.10
C LEU A 362 8.66 4.19 -17.19
N LYS A 363 8.35 3.95 -18.47
CA LYS A 363 8.85 4.80 -19.58
C LYS A 363 8.36 6.25 -19.46
N ALA A 364 7.09 6.47 -19.13
CA ALA A 364 6.39 7.74 -19.30
C ALA A 364 7.00 8.93 -18.56
N ASP A 365 7.17 10.03 -19.30
CA ASP A 365 7.55 11.35 -18.81
C ASP A 365 6.33 12.24 -18.58
N ILE A 366 5.30 12.09 -19.43
CA ILE A 366 3.98 12.70 -19.25
C ILE A 366 2.93 11.60 -19.41
N MET A 367 2.02 11.48 -18.45
CA MET A 367 0.84 10.62 -18.56
C MET A 367 -0.39 11.51 -18.64
N MET A 368 -1.27 11.26 -19.61
CA MET A 368 -2.51 12.00 -19.74
C MET A 368 -3.72 11.09 -19.88
N GLY A 369 -4.89 11.56 -19.49
CA GLY A 369 -6.12 10.81 -19.72
C GLY A 369 -7.34 11.43 -19.06
N VAL A 370 -8.51 10.93 -19.43
CA VAL A 370 -9.74 11.18 -18.68
C VAL A 370 -9.62 10.57 -17.29
N HIS A 371 -9.98 11.35 -16.27
CA HIS A 371 -9.97 11.01 -14.86
C HIS A 371 -10.36 9.54 -14.59
N GLY A 372 -9.55 8.83 -13.80
CA GLY A 372 -9.86 7.46 -13.39
C GLY A 372 -8.67 6.51 -13.31
N ASN A 373 -8.96 5.27 -12.90
CA ASN A 373 -8.02 4.27 -12.36
C ASN A 373 -6.81 3.91 -13.23
N GLY A 374 -6.81 4.24 -14.52
CA GLY A 374 -5.59 4.12 -15.35
C GLY A 374 -4.50 5.11 -14.92
N LEU A 375 -4.87 6.30 -14.42
CA LEU A 375 -3.96 7.31 -13.86
C LEU A 375 -3.34 6.90 -12.51
N SER A 376 -3.74 5.78 -11.89
CA SER A 376 -3.00 5.18 -10.77
C SER A 376 -1.59 4.72 -11.20
N HIS A 377 -1.35 4.50 -12.49
CA HIS A 377 -0.04 4.11 -13.01
C HIS A 377 1.05 5.20 -12.83
N GLN A 378 0.67 6.45 -12.52
CA GLN A 378 1.61 7.53 -12.26
C GLN A 378 2.58 7.26 -11.10
N LEU A 379 2.23 6.36 -10.16
CA LEU A 379 3.12 5.94 -9.06
C LEU A 379 4.42 5.28 -9.54
N TRP A 380 4.45 4.85 -10.81
CA TRP A 380 5.58 4.16 -11.43
C TRP A 380 6.35 5.06 -12.42
N MET A 381 5.83 6.25 -12.73
CA MET A 381 6.50 7.26 -13.55
C MET A 381 7.66 7.91 -12.80
N LYS A 382 8.79 8.15 -13.46
CA LYS A 382 10.03 8.70 -12.86
C LYS A 382 9.84 10.05 -12.14
N PRO A 383 10.66 10.36 -11.11
CA PRO A 383 10.63 11.68 -10.47
C PRO A 383 10.84 12.80 -11.51
N GLY A 384 10.03 13.85 -11.44
CA GLY A 384 10.02 14.94 -12.43
C GLY A 384 9.10 14.70 -13.64
N SER A 385 8.35 13.60 -13.69
CA SER A 385 7.27 13.40 -14.66
C SER A 385 6.10 14.38 -14.46
N ALA A 386 5.07 14.27 -15.32
CA ALA A 386 3.83 15.02 -15.21
C ALA A 386 2.57 14.18 -15.43
N VAL A 387 1.45 14.67 -14.91
CA VAL A 387 0.11 14.12 -15.12
C VAL A 387 -0.83 15.20 -15.64
N ILE A 388 -1.51 14.94 -16.75
CA ILE A 388 -2.60 15.77 -17.28
C ILE A 388 -3.91 14.99 -17.14
N GLU A 389 -4.76 15.43 -16.23
CA GLU A 389 -6.02 14.78 -15.91
C GLU A 389 -7.20 15.56 -16.47
N ILE A 390 -7.85 15.00 -17.49
CA ILE A 390 -9.01 15.60 -18.14
C ILE A 390 -10.26 15.26 -17.31
N MET A 391 -10.93 16.30 -16.80
CA MET A 391 -12.14 16.19 -15.96
C MET A 391 -13.37 16.75 -16.68
N ALA A 392 -14.55 16.43 -16.15
CA ALA A 392 -15.77 17.10 -16.55
C ALA A 392 -15.77 18.54 -16.03
N MET A 393 -16.15 19.51 -16.87
CA MET A 393 -16.04 20.96 -16.56
C MET A 393 -16.78 21.41 -15.28
N THR A 394 -17.71 20.59 -14.77
CA THR A 394 -18.60 20.89 -13.65
C THR A 394 -18.13 20.35 -12.29
N GLY A 395 -16.95 19.73 -12.18
CA GLY A 395 -16.47 19.21 -10.90
C GLY A 395 -15.02 18.71 -10.90
N PHE A 396 -14.50 18.44 -9.71
CA PHE A 396 -13.12 18.06 -9.46
C PHE A 396 -13.02 16.90 -8.44
N ALA A 397 -12.01 16.05 -8.59
CA ALA A 397 -11.71 14.94 -7.69
C ALA A 397 -10.19 14.83 -7.43
N ARG A 398 -9.77 14.96 -6.16
CA ARG A 398 -8.33 14.96 -5.79
C ARG A 398 -7.68 13.57 -5.88
N ASP A 399 -8.44 12.51 -6.20
CA ASP A 399 -8.03 11.09 -6.24
C ASP A 399 -6.67 10.82 -6.91
N TYR A 400 -6.38 11.49 -8.03
CA TYR A 400 -5.12 11.32 -8.77
C TYR A 400 -4.20 12.53 -8.63
N ALA A 401 -4.75 13.72 -8.37
CA ALA A 401 -3.99 14.92 -8.00
C ALA A 401 -3.12 14.67 -6.76
N ILE A 402 -3.66 14.01 -5.73
CA ILE A 402 -2.90 13.70 -4.50
C ILE A 402 -1.80 12.66 -4.73
N LEU A 403 -1.94 11.81 -5.76
CA LEU A 403 -0.85 10.91 -6.15
C LEU A 403 0.27 11.70 -6.82
N SER A 404 -0.05 12.68 -7.65
CA SER A 404 0.94 13.56 -8.27
C SER A 404 1.67 14.39 -7.22
N GLU A 405 0.93 14.95 -6.27
CA GLU A 405 1.43 15.67 -5.10
C GLU A 405 2.38 14.80 -4.25
N MET A 406 1.98 13.57 -3.90
CA MET A 406 2.84 12.63 -3.16
C MET A 406 4.08 12.16 -3.94
N MET A 407 4.01 12.11 -5.27
CA MET A 407 5.12 11.71 -6.15
C MET A 407 6.05 12.86 -6.55
N GLY A 408 5.64 14.12 -6.36
CA GLY A 408 6.35 15.29 -6.88
C GLY A 408 6.22 15.48 -8.40
N HIS A 409 5.11 15.02 -8.99
CA HIS A 409 4.80 15.22 -10.42
C HIS A 409 4.16 16.60 -10.64
N GLU A 410 4.46 17.22 -11.79
CA GLU A 410 3.69 18.38 -12.27
C GLU A 410 2.27 17.92 -12.64
N TYR A 411 1.23 18.60 -12.15
CA TYR A 411 -0.15 18.16 -12.30
C TYR A 411 -1.04 19.25 -12.90
N HIS A 412 -1.79 18.89 -13.95
CA HIS A 412 -2.82 19.72 -14.55
C HIS A 412 -4.16 18.98 -14.55
N ALA A 413 -5.11 19.43 -13.72
CA ALA A 413 -6.51 19.17 -13.98
C ALA A 413 -6.95 20.03 -15.19
N VAL A 414 -7.62 19.44 -16.17
CA VAL A 414 -8.03 20.13 -17.41
C VAL A 414 -9.54 20.13 -17.55
N HIS A 415 -10.11 21.32 -17.70
CA HIS A 415 -11.52 21.54 -18.06
C HIS A 415 -11.56 22.10 -19.49
N TYR A 416 -11.88 21.25 -20.47
CA TYR A 416 -11.91 21.56 -21.90
C TYR A 416 -10.61 22.17 -22.48
N ASN A 417 -10.38 23.47 -22.31
CA ASN A 417 -9.25 24.24 -22.83
C ASN A 417 -8.60 25.17 -21.78
N GLU A 418 -8.83 24.94 -20.48
CA GLU A 418 -8.05 25.56 -19.40
C GLU A 418 -7.52 24.54 -18.38
N THR A 419 -6.43 24.89 -17.70
CA THR A 419 -6.06 24.21 -16.44
C THR A 419 -7.00 24.70 -15.33
N PHE A 420 -7.71 23.77 -14.70
CA PHE A 420 -8.54 24.06 -13.54
C PHE A 420 -7.63 24.18 -12.31
N THR A 421 -7.38 25.41 -11.87
CA THR A 421 -6.34 25.73 -10.88
C THR A 421 -6.73 25.40 -9.43
N PRO A 422 -5.76 25.12 -8.53
CA PRO A 422 -6.04 24.61 -7.17
C PRO A 422 -6.92 25.50 -6.28
N ASP A 423 -6.91 26.82 -6.51
CA ASP A 423 -7.80 27.79 -5.86
C ASP A 423 -9.29 27.53 -6.17
N LYS A 424 -9.60 26.96 -7.34
CA LYS A 424 -10.95 26.61 -7.78
C LYS A 424 -11.43 25.24 -7.27
N TRP A 425 -10.54 24.40 -6.72
CA TRP A 425 -10.88 23.02 -6.33
C TRP A 425 -11.73 22.91 -5.06
N ARG A 426 -11.74 23.98 -4.23
CA ARG A 426 -12.55 24.08 -3.02
C ARG A 426 -13.62 25.17 -3.16
N ARG A 427 -14.71 24.99 -2.42
CA ARG A 427 -15.71 26.02 -2.13
C ARG A 427 -15.18 26.98 -1.04
N PRO A 428 -15.80 28.16 -0.86
CA PRO A 428 -15.44 29.10 0.22
C PRO A 428 -15.56 28.55 1.65
N ASP A 429 -16.25 27.42 1.87
CA ASP A 429 -16.35 26.74 3.16
C ASP A 429 -15.26 25.67 3.38
N GLY A 430 -14.26 25.60 2.50
CA GLY A 430 -13.09 24.72 2.61
C GLY A 430 -13.29 23.29 2.10
N TRP A 431 -14.54 22.89 1.83
CA TRP A 431 -14.86 21.59 1.23
C TRP A 431 -14.54 21.55 -0.26
N ALA A 432 -14.28 20.37 -0.80
CA ALA A 432 -14.18 20.16 -2.24
C ALA A 432 -15.45 20.63 -2.98
N ILE A 433 -15.31 21.12 -4.21
CA ILE A 433 -16.47 21.48 -5.05
C ILE A 433 -17.37 20.28 -5.41
N GLY A 434 -16.82 19.07 -5.31
CA GLY A 434 -17.51 17.83 -5.67
C GLY A 434 -17.26 17.40 -7.12
N GLN A 435 -17.67 16.18 -7.44
CA GLN A 435 -17.29 15.48 -8.68
C GLN A 435 -18.02 15.98 -9.93
N GLY A 436 -19.17 16.66 -9.79
CA GLY A 436 -20.02 17.07 -10.91
C GLY A 436 -20.88 15.92 -11.49
N GLU A 437 -21.95 16.26 -12.21
CA GLU A 437 -22.89 15.26 -12.76
C GLU A 437 -22.26 14.39 -13.87
N ASP A 438 -21.29 14.94 -14.60
CA ASP A 438 -20.65 14.31 -15.75
C ASP A 438 -19.45 13.41 -15.40
N PHE A 439 -19.11 13.27 -14.12
CA PHE A 439 -17.91 12.59 -13.61
C PHE A 439 -17.70 11.16 -14.12
N HIS A 440 -18.77 10.42 -14.33
CA HIS A 440 -18.76 9.03 -14.85
C HIS A 440 -19.33 8.92 -16.27
N SER A 441 -19.51 10.04 -16.97
CA SER A 441 -20.17 10.12 -18.28
C SER A 441 -19.21 9.91 -19.46
N SER A 442 -19.81 9.73 -20.63
CA SER A 442 -19.16 9.83 -21.94
C SER A 442 -19.28 11.23 -22.57
N ARG A 443 -19.49 12.27 -21.76
CA ARG A 443 -19.68 13.68 -22.18
C ARG A 443 -18.47 14.57 -21.84
N ILE A 444 -17.35 13.98 -21.45
CA ILE A 444 -16.14 14.72 -21.07
C ILE A 444 -15.49 15.27 -22.36
N THR A 445 -15.11 16.54 -22.33
CA THR A 445 -14.61 17.29 -23.50
C THR A 445 -13.19 17.80 -23.31
N VAL A 446 -12.46 17.98 -24.41
CA VAL A 446 -11.09 18.53 -24.43
C VAL A 446 -10.73 19.16 -25.78
N ASP A 447 -10.05 20.31 -25.75
CA ASP A 447 -9.42 20.88 -26.94
C ASP A 447 -8.06 20.20 -27.19
N GLY A 448 -8.01 19.34 -28.21
CA GLY A 448 -6.81 18.61 -28.59
C GLY A 448 -5.62 19.47 -29.01
N LYS A 449 -5.85 20.70 -29.50
CA LYS A 449 -4.78 21.64 -29.87
C LYS A 449 -4.20 22.31 -28.64
N TRP A 450 -5.07 22.75 -27.72
CA TRP A 450 -4.63 23.32 -26.45
C TRP A 450 -3.81 22.30 -25.63
N ILE A 451 -4.23 21.03 -25.59
CA ILE A 451 -3.44 19.94 -25.00
C ILE A 451 -2.09 19.77 -25.71
N ALA A 452 -2.03 19.87 -27.04
CA ALA A 452 -0.78 19.76 -27.78
C ALA A 452 0.18 20.93 -27.56
N GLU A 453 -0.32 22.15 -27.35
CA GLU A 453 0.49 23.30 -26.96
C GLU A 453 1.04 23.16 -25.53
N LEU A 454 0.20 22.73 -24.58
CA LEU A 454 0.59 22.39 -23.22
C LEU A 454 1.68 21.30 -23.18
N ILE A 455 1.46 20.17 -23.87
CA ILE A 455 2.42 19.06 -23.95
C ILE A 455 3.73 19.49 -24.62
N ARG A 456 3.70 20.34 -25.66
CA ARG A 456 4.93 20.87 -26.27
C ARG A 456 5.77 21.68 -25.28
N GLY A 457 5.13 22.43 -24.38
CA GLY A 457 5.79 23.11 -23.26
C GLY A 457 6.38 22.12 -22.24
N MET A 458 5.56 21.20 -21.76
CA MET A 458 5.93 20.22 -20.72
C MET A 458 7.00 19.21 -21.18
N ALA A 459 7.04 18.86 -22.47
CA ALA A 459 8.06 18.01 -23.07
C ALA A 459 9.42 18.72 -23.11
N LYS A 460 9.45 20.01 -23.49
CA LYS A 460 10.69 20.81 -23.48
C LYS A 460 11.34 20.86 -22.10
N ALA A 461 10.56 20.90 -21.03
CA ALA A 461 11.04 20.82 -19.65
C ALA A 461 11.62 19.44 -19.27
N ARG A 462 11.22 18.36 -19.95
CA ARG A 462 11.50 16.96 -19.59
C ARG A 462 12.60 16.26 -20.38
N ILE A 463 13.20 16.95 -21.34
CA ILE A 463 14.37 16.47 -22.09
C ILE A 463 15.46 15.92 -21.13
N GLY A 464 15.75 16.64 -20.04
CA GLY A 464 16.77 16.24 -19.04
C GLY A 464 16.32 15.24 -17.97
N VAL A 465 15.06 14.80 -17.97
CA VAL A 465 14.56 13.79 -17.03
C VAL A 465 14.93 12.40 -17.56
N VAL A 466 15.44 11.52 -16.69
CA VAL A 466 15.97 10.19 -17.04
C VAL A 466 15.49 9.16 -16.02
N GLU A 467 15.26 7.91 -16.44
CA GLU A 467 14.88 6.83 -15.52
C GLU A 467 16.06 6.49 -14.57
N PRO A 468 15.87 6.47 -13.23
CA PRO A 468 16.91 6.07 -12.30
C PRO A 468 17.49 4.68 -12.61
N SER A 469 18.81 4.53 -12.55
CA SER A 469 19.48 3.22 -12.71
C SER A 469 19.08 2.26 -11.60
N LEU A 470 18.93 0.97 -11.90
CA LEU A 470 18.78 -0.04 -10.85
C LEU A 470 20.03 -0.04 -9.95
N PRO A 471 19.89 -0.09 -8.61
CA PRO A 471 21.01 -0.31 -7.72
C PRO A 471 21.74 -1.61 -8.06
N SER A 472 23.07 -1.56 -8.12
CA SER A 472 23.91 -2.75 -8.17
C SER A 472 23.81 -3.53 -6.86
N TYR A 473 23.70 -4.85 -6.96
CA TYR A 473 23.74 -5.80 -5.83
C TYR A 473 25.04 -6.61 -5.88
#